data_AF-A0A067N5Q6-F1
#
_entry.id   AF-A0A067N5Q6-F1
#
_cell.length_a   1.000
_cell.length_b   1.000
_cell.length_c   1.000
_cell.angle_alpha   90.00
_cell.angle_beta   90.00
_cell.angle_gamma   90.00
#
_symmetry.space_group_name_H-M   'P 1'
#
loop_
_entity.id
_entity.type
_entity.pdbx_description
1 polymer ?
#
loop_
_entity_poly.entity_id
_entity_poly.type
_entity_poly.pdbx_seq_one_letter_code
_entity_poly.pdbx_strand_id
1 'polypeptide(L)'
;MALSPVGRKQFAAHLSFFVVNLVVLALSVKVNDFQEYFFMADLFPLGLSITTLVILVALFIIDFAIVENYSGRPQFTIPLFAILSVFWLAFNAFSTSRWRFVPLECDAIPAEFSEDKAWCKNLQALKAFVWVEWVLCFLITLFTVRFTFTENARGRKHIFRGPLSRYNPNAGVFGHGVGYNFGGGAARDSEFLQYEK
;
A
#
# COMPACT_ATOMS: atom_id res chain seq x y z
N MET A 1 -8.89 -18.00 -7.26
CA MET A 1 -8.15 -18.00 -5.97
C MET A 1 -9.02 -17.32 -4.91
N ALA A 2 -9.31 -17.99 -3.79
CA ALA A 2 -10.07 -17.38 -2.71
C ALA A 2 -9.13 -16.53 -1.83
N LEU A 3 -9.27 -15.20 -1.87
CA LEU A 3 -8.56 -14.30 -0.99
C LEU A 3 -9.10 -14.41 0.44
N SER A 4 -8.19 -14.48 1.42
CA SER A 4 -8.58 -14.43 2.83
C SER A 4 -9.24 -13.08 3.16
N PRO A 5 -10.08 -13.00 4.20
CA PRO A 5 -10.69 -11.72 4.59
C PRO A 5 -9.66 -10.62 4.86
N VAL A 6 -8.48 -10.99 5.39
CA VAL A 6 -7.36 -10.07 5.63
C VAL A 6 -6.69 -9.71 4.30
N GLY A 7 -6.46 -10.69 3.44
CA GLY A 7 -5.91 -10.49 2.11
C GLY A 7 -6.75 -9.54 1.25
N ARG A 8 -8.08 -9.62 1.32
CA ARG A 8 -8.97 -8.66 0.64
C ARG A 8 -8.79 -7.23 1.14
N LYS A 9 -8.63 -7.03 2.46
CA LYS A 9 -8.38 -5.71 3.04
C LYS A 9 -7.03 -5.16 2.63
N GLN A 10 -6.00 -6.00 2.65
CA GLN A 10 -4.66 -5.61 2.20
C GLN A 10 -4.65 -5.27 0.70
N PHE A 11 -5.25 -6.10 -0.13
CA PHE A 11 -5.37 -5.85 -1.57
C PHE A 11 -6.13 -4.56 -1.85
N ALA A 12 -7.27 -4.34 -1.17
CA ALA A 12 -8.01 -3.08 -1.27
C ALA A 12 -7.17 -1.88 -0.86
N ALA A 13 -6.37 -1.99 0.22
CA ALA A 13 -5.49 -0.92 0.65
C ALA A 13 -4.38 -0.63 -0.38
N HIS A 14 -3.74 -1.66 -0.94
CA HIS A 14 -2.74 -1.50 -2.00
C HIS A 14 -3.35 -0.90 -3.27
N LEU A 15 -4.59 -1.29 -3.63
CA LEU A 15 -5.30 -0.74 -4.77
C LEU A 15 -5.66 0.74 -4.57
N SER A 16 -6.16 1.10 -3.38
CA SER A 16 -6.41 2.51 -3.03
C SER A 16 -5.13 3.33 -3.11
N PHE A 17 -4.02 2.81 -2.56
CA PHE A 17 -2.70 3.44 -2.64
C PHE A 17 -2.24 3.59 -4.10
N PHE A 18 -2.43 2.58 -4.94
CA PHE A 18 -2.12 2.65 -6.37
C PHE A 18 -2.91 3.75 -7.09
N VAL A 19 -4.22 3.87 -6.83
CA VAL A 19 -5.06 4.90 -7.46
C VAL A 19 -4.66 6.30 -7.01
N VAL A 20 -4.40 6.51 -5.72
CA VAL A 20 -3.94 7.81 -5.22
C VAL A 20 -2.56 8.17 -5.78
N ASN A 21 -1.64 7.19 -5.88
CA ASN A 21 -0.34 7.38 -6.52
C ASN A 21 -0.45 7.83 -7.98
N LEU A 22 -1.41 7.29 -8.75
CA LEU A 22 -1.66 7.73 -10.13
C LEU A 22 -2.15 9.19 -10.18
N VAL A 23 -2.99 9.61 -9.24
CA VAL A 23 -3.42 11.00 -9.13
C VAL A 23 -2.24 11.91 -8.80
N VAL A 24 -1.40 11.52 -7.84
CA VAL A 24 -0.17 12.25 -7.49
C VAL A 24 0.78 12.34 -8.68
N LEU A 25 0.98 11.25 -9.42
CA LEU A 25 1.81 11.20 -10.62
C LEU A 25 1.29 12.18 -11.69
N ALA A 26 0.00 12.13 -12.00
CA ALA A 26 -0.62 13.00 -13.02
C ALA A 26 -0.54 14.49 -12.62
N LEU A 27 -0.83 14.81 -11.37
CA LEU A 27 -0.70 16.18 -10.84
C LEU A 27 0.76 16.64 -10.83
N SER A 28 1.70 15.77 -10.47
CA SER A 28 3.13 16.09 -10.48
C SER A 28 3.64 16.41 -11.88
N VAL A 29 3.21 15.66 -12.90
CA VAL A 29 3.52 15.97 -14.30
C VAL A 29 2.97 17.35 -14.66
N LYS A 30 1.68 17.62 -14.38
CA LYS A 30 1.04 18.89 -14.72
C LYS A 30 1.67 20.11 -14.04
N VAL A 31 2.07 19.97 -12.78
CA VAL A 31 2.72 21.06 -12.03
C VAL A 31 4.13 21.34 -12.55
N ASN A 32 4.89 20.30 -12.91
CA ASN A 32 6.27 20.44 -13.39
C ASN A 32 6.37 20.86 -14.85
N ASP A 33 5.38 20.53 -15.68
CA ASP A 33 5.30 20.94 -17.09
C ASP A 33 5.31 22.47 -17.23
N PHE A 34 4.57 23.17 -16.35
CA PHE A 34 4.54 24.63 -16.29
C PHE A 34 5.90 25.26 -15.97
N GLN A 35 6.78 24.54 -15.25
CA GLN A 35 8.10 25.00 -14.86
C GLN A 35 9.21 24.44 -15.75
N GLU A 36 8.86 23.82 -16.88
CA GLU A 36 9.77 23.14 -17.80
C GLU A 36 10.73 22.16 -17.10
N TYR A 37 10.28 21.56 -15.99
CA TYR A 37 11.09 20.66 -15.15
C TYR A 37 12.41 21.26 -14.62
N PHE A 38 12.53 22.59 -14.56
CA PHE A 38 13.78 23.26 -14.20
C PHE A 38 14.20 23.04 -12.74
N PHE A 39 13.23 22.89 -11.84
CA PHE A 39 13.48 22.76 -10.40
C PHE A 39 13.47 21.30 -9.94
N MET A 40 14.66 20.73 -9.72
CA MET A 40 14.85 19.38 -9.16
C MET A 40 14.10 19.13 -7.84
N ALA A 41 13.82 20.17 -7.07
CA ALA A 41 13.05 20.09 -5.82
C ALA A 41 11.56 19.73 -6.03
N ASP A 42 10.95 20.17 -7.13
CA ASP A 42 9.54 19.94 -7.44
C ASP A 42 9.33 18.61 -8.21
N LEU A 43 10.43 17.97 -8.61
CA LEU A 43 10.50 16.64 -9.21
C LEU A 43 10.44 15.48 -8.19
N PHE A 44 10.61 15.74 -6.89
CA PHE A 44 10.58 14.67 -5.88
C PHE A 44 9.25 13.90 -5.83
N PRO A 45 8.06 14.55 -5.79
CA PRO A 45 6.79 13.84 -5.85
C PRO A 45 6.61 13.02 -7.13
N LEU A 46 7.15 13.51 -8.25
CA LEU A 46 7.15 12.79 -9.53
C LEU A 46 8.02 11.53 -9.45
N GLY A 47 9.28 11.67 -9.03
CA GLY A 47 10.21 10.54 -8.93
C GLY A 47 9.75 9.47 -7.92
N LEU A 48 9.24 9.90 -6.77
CA LEU A 48 8.68 8.99 -5.76
C LEU A 48 7.42 8.29 -6.24
N SER A 49 6.52 8.99 -6.94
CA SER A 49 5.31 8.35 -7.48
C SER A 49 5.62 7.35 -8.59
N ILE A 50 6.59 7.62 -9.47
CA ILE A 50 7.07 6.65 -10.46
C ILE A 50 7.66 5.41 -9.76
N THR A 51 8.55 5.62 -8.79
CA THR A 51 9.19 4.53 -8.03
C THR A 51 8.15 3.69 -7.30
N THR A 52 7.19 4.35 -6.64
CA THR A 52 6.07 3.71 -5.95
C THR A 52 5.21 2.91 -6.94
N LEU A 53 4.92 3.46 -8.13
CA LEU A 53 4.14 2.80 -9.16
C LEU A 53 4.81 1.51 -9.61
N VAL A 54 6.12 1.56 -9.92
CA VAL A 54 6.90 0.38 -10.33
C VAL A 54 6.89 -0.68 -9.24
N ILE A 55 7.11 -0.29 -7.99
CA ILE A 55 7.06 -1.21 -6.84
C ILE A 55 5.68 -1.86 -6.72
N LEU A 56 4.60 -1.08 -6.77
CA LEU A 56 3.23 -1.60 -6.64
C LEU A 56 2.85 -2.52 -7.80
N VAL A 57 3.17 -2.15 -9.03
CA VAL A 57 2.94 -3.01 -10.22
C VAL A 57 3.72 -4.31 -10.09
N ALA A 58 4.99 -4.26 -9.70
CA ALA A 58 5.79 -5.46 -9.48
C ALA A 58 5.21 -6.35 -8.39
N LEU A 59 4.77 -5.77 -7.26
CA LEU A 59 4.10 -6.51 -6.19
C LEU A 59 2.80 -7.16 -6.65
N PHE A 60 1.96 -6.44 -7.42
CA PHE A 60 0.73 -7.00 -7.97
C PHE A 60 1.02 -8.15 -8.94
N ILE A 61 1.92 -7.95 -9.90
CA ILE A 61 2.29 -8.99 -10.87
C ILE A 61 2.80 -10.23 -10.13
N ILE A 62 3.69 -10.07 -9.16
CA ILE A 62 4.25 -11.20 -8.41
C ILE A 62 3.17 -11.92 -7.58
N ASP A 63 2.25 -11.19 -6.92
CA ASP A 63 1.18 -11.80 -6.12
C ASP A 63 0.16 -12.58 -6.97
N PHE A 64 -0.07 -12.16 -8.21
CA PHE A 64 -0.91 -12.89 -9.17
C PHE A 64 -0.16 -14.05 -9.86
N ALA A 65 1.12 -13.86 -10.19
CA ALA A 65 1.90 -14.85 -10.94
C ALA A 65 2.40 -16.01 -10.06
N ILE A 66 2.73 -15.77 -8.79
CA ILE A 66 3.42 -16.75 -7.94
C ILE A 66 2.58 -17.04 -6.69
N VAL A 67 2.21 -18.32 -6.53
CA VAL A 67 1.39 -18.82 -5.40
C VAL A 67 2.10 -18.64 -4.06
N GLU A 68 3.39 -18.95 -4.02
CA GLU A 68 4.26 -18.82 -2.85
C GLU A 68 5.27 -17.70 -3.08
N ASN A 69 4.78 -16.46 -3.09
CA ASN A 69 5.64 -15.29 -3.26
C ASN A 69 6.32 -14.91 -1.93
N TYR A 70 7.63 -14.68 -1.97
CA TYR A 70 8.37 -14.12 -0.84
C TYR A 70 7.99 -12.66 -0.58
N SER A 71 7.67 -11.89 -1.63
CA SER A 71 7.32 -10.48 -1.54
C SER A 71 6.00 -10.21 -0.80
N GLY A 72 5.09 -11.17 -0.77
CA GLY A 72 3.84 -11.10 -0.02
C GLY A 72 3.98 -11.42 1.47
N ARG A 73 5.18 -11.83 1.93
CA ARG A 73 5.44 -12.14 3.33
C ARG A 73 5.61 -10.85 4.15
N PRO A 74 5.14 -10.81 5.41
CA PRO A 74 5.29 -9.64 6.27
C PRO A 74 6.74 -9.14 6.39
N GLN A 75 7.71 -10.06 6.39
CA GLN A 75 9.14 -9.77 6.49
C GLN A 75 9.66 -8.88 5.36
N PHE A 76 9.08 -8.99 4.16
CA PHE A 76 9.44 -8.16 3.02
C PHE A 76 8.56 -6.92 2.94
N THR A 77 7.24 -7.08 3.14
CA THR A 77 6.26 -6.01 2.98
C THR A 77 6.44 -4.89 4.01
N ILE A 78 6.71 -5.22 5.28
CA ILE A 78 6.88 -4.23 6.36
C ILE A 78 8.05 -3.27 6.09
N PRO A 79 9.30 -3.74 5.90
CA PRO A 79 10.42 -2.81 5.68
C PRO A 79 10.25 -2.02 4.39
N LEU A 80 9.70 -2.61 3.33
CA LEU A 80 9.45 -1.92 2.07
C LEU A 80 8.52 -0.71 2.24
N PHE A 81 7.33 -0.91 2.83
CA PHE A 81 6.40 0.20 3.04
C PHE A 81 6.85 1.17 4.15
N ALA A 82 7.61 0.69 5.15
CA ALA A 82 8.19 1.57 6.17
C ALA A 82 9.22 2.53 5.56
N ILE A 83 10.15 2.02 4.74
CA ILE A 83 11.15 2.83 4.03
C ILE A 83 10.43 3.82 3.10
N LEU A 84 9.47 3.33 2.32
CA LEU A 84 8.68 4.15 1.41
C LEU A 84 7.93 5.27 2.16
N SER A 85 7.35 4.97 3.32
CA SER A 85 6.66 5.96 4.16
C SER A 85 7.60 7.03 4.70
N VAL A 86 8.82 6.66 5.11
CA VAL A 86 9.84 7.63 5.56
C VAL A 86 10.27 8.55 4.41
N PHE A 87 10.50 8.01 3.22
CA PHE A 87 10.84 8.83 2.05
C PHE A 87 9.71 9.78 1.68
N TRP A 88 8.48 9.28 1.58
CA TRP A 88 7.32 10.15 1.37
C TRP A 88 7.24 11.24 2.43
N LEU A 89 7.37 10.92 3.72
CA LEU A 89 7.34 11.94 4.78
C LEU A 89 8.41 13.03 4.58
N ALA A 90 9.66 12.64 4.37
CA ALA A 90 10.79 13.55 4.27
C ALA A 90 10.66 14.49 3.07
N PHE A 91 10.36 13.94 1.89
CA PHE A 91 10.24 14.73 0.67
C PHE A 91 8.95 15.57 0.65
N ASN A 92 7.85 15.07 1.23
CA ASN A 92 6.61 15.84 1.35
C ASN A 92 6.78 17.05 2.25
N ALA A 93 7.48 16.90 3.37
CA ALA A 93 7.82 18.00 4.25
C ALA A 93 8.69 19.03 3.54
N PHE A 94 9.69 18.58 2.76
CA PHE A 94 10.57 19.45 1.97
C PHE A 94 9.79 20.24 0.89
N SER A 95 9.04 19.55 0.03
CA SER A 95 8.25 20.18 -1.04
C SER A 95 7.18 21.12 -0.47
N THR A 96 6.48 20.71 0.59
CA THR A 96 5.46 21.56 1.23
C THR A 96 6.07 22.84 1.83
N SER A 97 7.27 22.77 2.40
CA SER A 97 7.97 23.94 2.94
C SER A 97 8.33 24.95 1.84
N ARG A 98 8.75 24.47 0.66
CA ARG A 98 9.03 25.32 -0.50
C ARG A 98 7.76 26.00 -1.03
N TRP A 99 6.64 25.29 -1.05
CA TRP A 99 5.36 25.83 -1.50
C TRP A 99 4.65 26.74 -0.49
N ARG A 100 5.28 27.08 0.65
CA ARG A 100 4.67 27.92 1.69
C ARG A 100 4.26 29.32 1.21
N PHE A 101 4.89 29.81 0.15
CA PHE A 101 4.64 31.15 -0.40
C PHE A 101 3.55 31.17 -1.46
N VAL A 102 3.05 30.01 -1.89
CA VAL A 102 1.97 29.94 -2.87
C VAL A 102 0.65 30.22 -2.15
N PRO A 103 -0.15 31.21 -2.61
CA PRO A 103 -1.41 31.55 -1.98
C PRO A 103 -2.38 30.36 -2.02
N LEU A 104 -3.20 30.24 -0.97
CA LEU A 104 -4.28 29.25 -0.92
C LEU A 104 -5.47 29.66 -1.81
N GLU A 105 -5.68 30.96 -1.99
CA GLU A 105 -6.77 31.53 -2.78
C GLU A 105 -6.37 31.67 -4.25
N CYS A 106 -6.29 30.55 -4.98
CA CYS A 106 -5.97 30.57 -6.41
C CYS A 106 -7.01 31.32 -7.26
N ASP A 107 -8.23 31.53 -6.73
CA ASP A 107 -9.28 32.27 -7.44
C ASP A 107 -9.09 33.79 -7.43
N ALA A 108 -8.24 34.32 -6.54
CA ALA A 108 -7.88 35.73 -6.50
C ALA A 108 -6.95 36.16 -7.66
N ILE A 109 -6.37 35.20 -8.39
CA ILE A 109 -5.55 35.46 -9.57
C ILE A 109 -6.46 36.03 -10.69
N PRO A 110 -6.11 37.19 -11.29
CA PRO A 110 -6.89 37.81 -12.36
C PRO A 110 -7.11 36.86 -13.54
N ALA A 111 -8.25 37.01 -14.23
CA ALA A 111 -8.63 36.13 -15.34
C ALA A 111 -7.64 36.16 -16.52
N GLU A 112 -6.85 37.23 -16.64
CA GLU A 112 -5.78 37.41 -17.62
C GLU A 112 -4.66 36.36 -17.46
N PHE A 113 -4.45 35.84 -16.24
CA PHE A 113 -3.44 34.83 -15.91
C PHE A 113 -4.07 33.45 -15.70
N SER A 114 -4.81 32.99 -16.71
CA SER A 114 -5.57 31.73 -16.63
C SER A 114 -4.69 30.48 -16.43
N GLU A 115 -3.47 30.48 -16.97
CA GLU A 115 -2.50 29.39 -16.82
C GLU A 115 -1.94 29.32 -15.39
N ASP A 116 -1.51 30.46 -14.83
CA ASP A 116 -1.04 30.55 -13.43
C ASP A 116 -2.11 30.12 -12.43
N LYS A 117 -3.36 30.49 -12.72
CA LYS A 117 -4.53 30.08 -11.93
C LYS A 117 -4.74 28.57 -11.96
N ALA A 118 -4.62 27.94 -13.13
CA ALA A 118 -4.71 26.48 -13.26
C ALA A 118 -3.53 25.78 -12.57
N TRP A 119 -2.31 26.30 -12.73
CA TRP A 119 -1.11 25.81 -12.04
C TRP A 119 -1.27 25.87 -10.53
N CYS A 120 -1.73 26.99 -9.97
CA CYS A 120 -1.98 27.15 -8.54
C CYS A 120 -2.96 26.10 -8.02
N LYS A 121 -4.09 25.89 -8.73
CA LYS A 121 -5.09 24.87 -8.34
C LYS A 121 -4.51 23.46 -8.37
N ASN A 122 -3.75 23.12 -9.40
CA ASN A 122 -3.09 21.82 -9.52
C ASN A 122 -2.03 21.61 -8.42
N LEU A 123 -1.29 22.67 -8.06
CA LEU A 123 -0.30 22.60 -6.99
C LEU A 123 -0.93 22.41 -5.61
N GLN A 124 -2.05 23.10 -5.32
CA GLN A 124 -2.78 22.89 -4.07
C GLN A 124 -3.37 21.48 -4.00
N ALA A 125 -3.90 20.96 -5.10
CA ALA A 125 -4.35 19.57 -5.19
C ALA A 125 -3.18 18.61 -4.94
N LEU A 126 -2.05 18.82 -5.63
CA LEU A 126 -0.85 17.99 -5.46
C LEU A 126 -0.40 17.97 -4.00
N LYS A 127 -0.30 19.14 -3.37
CA LYS A 127 0.05 19.28 -1.95
C LYS A 127 -0.86 18.43 -1.06
N ALA A 128 -2.18 18.47 -1.26
CA ALA A 128 -3.10 17.66 -0.47
C ALA A 128 -2.92 16.15 -0.73
N PHE A 129 -2.91 15.74 -2.01
CA PHE A 129 -2.84 14.32 -2.39
C PHE A 129 -1.53 13.66 -1.98
N VAL A 130 -0.43 14.39 -1.99
CA VAL A 130 0.88 13.92 -1.54
C VAL A 130 0.86 13.55 -0.04
N TRP A 131 0.15 14.32 0.80
CA TRP A 131 -0.05 13.96 2.21
C TRP A 131 -1.02 12.78 2.38
N VAL A 132 -2.08 12.70 1.57
CA VAL A 132 -3.01 11.56 1.57
C VAL A 132 -2.27 10.26 1.20
N GLU A 133 -1.41 10.31 0.19
CA GLU A 133 -0.55 9.21 -0.25
C GLU A 133 0.35 8.72 0.89
N TRP A 134 1.02 9.65 1.58
CA TRP A 134 1.82 9.31 2.76
C TRP A 134 0.99 8.65 3.87
N VAL A 135 -0.18 9.19 4.19
CA VAL A 135 -1.08 8.62 5.20
C VAL A 135 -1.49 7.20 4.82
N LEU A 136 -1.84 6.95 3.56
CA LEU A 136 -2.18 5.60 3.09
C LEU A 136 -1.00 4.64 3.24
N CYS A 137 0.19 5.02 2.78
CA CYS A 137 1.41 4.21 2.93
C CYS A 137 1.71 3.90 4.41
N PHE A 138 1.58 4.91 5.28
CA PHE A 138 1.81 4.76 6.71
C PHE A 138 0.78 3.83 7.36
N LEU A 139 -0.50 3.99 7.04
CA LEU A 139 -1.58 3.13 7.56
C LEU A 139 -1.44 1.68 7.09
N ILE A 140 -1.03 1.44 5.83
CA ILE A 140 -0.72 0.10 5.32
C ILE A 140 0.41 -0.53 6.15
N THR A 141 1.47 0.23 6.41
CA THR A 141 2.60 -0.22 7.24
C THR A 141 2.13 -0.55 8.67
N LEU A 142 1.42 0.37 9.32
CA LEU A 142 0.93 0.20 10.69
C LEU A 142 -0.02 -0.99 10.81
N PHE A 143 -0.96 -1.13 9.86
CA PHE A 143 -1.89 -2.25 9.82
C PHE A 143 -1.14 -3.58 9.70
N THR A 144 -0.18 -3.67 8.77
CA THR A 144 0.60 -4.88 8.53
C THR A 144 1.43 -5.27 9.74
N VAL A 145 2.11 -4.29 10.35
CA VAL A 145 2.88 -4.46 11.59
C VAL A 145 1.97 -4.94 12.71
N ARG A 146 0.92 -4.19 13.03
CA ARG A 146 0.00 -4.52 14.13
C ARG A 146 -0.61 -5.89 13.95
N PHE A 147 -1.08 -6.22 12.75
CA PHE A 147 -1.66 -7.53 12.45
C PHE A 147 -0.64 -8.65 12.68
N THR A 148 0.58 -8.47 12.15
CA THR A 148 1.65 -9.47 12.27
C THR A 148 2.07 -9.71 13.72
N PHE A 149 2.26 -8.64 14.50
CA PHE A 149 2.59 -8.74 15.91
C PHE A 149 1.46 -9.37 16.73
N THR A 150 0.20 -9.03 16.44
CA THR A 150 -0.96 -9.60 17.14
C THR A 150 -1.06 -11.10 16.92
N GLU A 151 -0.88 -11.58 15.68
CA GLU A 151 -0.93 -13.00 15.38
C GLU A 151 0.28 -13.76 15.95
N ASN A 152 1.47 -13.14 15.96
CA ASN A 152 2.64 -13.71 16.62
C ASN A 152 2.44 -13.83 18.15
N ALA A 153 1.86 -12.81 18.79
CA ALA A 153 1.53 -12.83 20.22
C ALA A 153 0.47 -13.91 20.57
N ARG A 154 -0.39 -14.27 19.61
CA ARG A 154 -1.35 -15.39 19.72
C ARG A 154 -0.72 -16.77 19.48
N GLY A 155 0.60 -16.86 19.32
CA GLY A 155 1.33 -18.11 19.08
C GLY A 155 1.30 -18.61 17.62
N ARG A 156 0.68 -17.86 16.69
CA ARG A 156 0.52 -18.26 15.29
C ARG A 156 1.76 -17.89 14.46
N LYS A 157 2.87 -18.56 14.73
CA LYS A 157 4.18 -18.31 14.08
C LYS A 157 4.19 -18.58 12.58
N HIS A 158 3.21 -19.30 12.04
CA HIS A 158 3.11 -19.57 10.60
C HIS A 158 2.79 -18.34 9.76
N ILE A 159 2.43 -17.20 10.36
CA ILE A 159 2.23 -15.92 9.65
C ILE A 159 3.46 -15.47 8.87
N PHE A 160 4.67 -15.84 9.32
CA PHE A 160 5.91 -15.48 8.64
C PHE A 160 6.28 -16.43 7.50
N ARG A 161 5.60 -17.59 7.38
CA ARG A 161 5.94 -18.61 6.38
C ARG A 161 5.26 -18.40 5.04
N GLY A 162 4.12 -17.70 5.02
CA GLY A 162 3.31 -17.52 3.82
C GLY A 162 2.92 -16.06 3.57
N PRO A 163 2.36 -15.78 2.39
CA PRO A 163 1.88 -14.45 2.05
C PRO A 163 0.60 -14.09 2.79
N LEU A 164 0.48 -12.82 3.19
CA LEU A 164 -0.68 -12.31 3.93
C LEU A 164 -1.98 -12.40 3.11
N SER A 165 -1.90 -12.31 1.79
CA SER A 165 -3.05 -12.44 0.86
C SER A 165 -3.80 -13.78 1.03
N ARG A 166 -3.09 -14.82 1.47
CA ARG A 166 -3.58 -16.20 1.63
C ARG A 166 -3.53 -16.69 3.07
N TYR A 167 -3.12 -15.83 4.00
CA TYR A 167 -3.00 -16.21 5.40
C TYR A 167 -4.36 -16.59 5.98
N ASN A 168 -4.42 -17.79 6.56
CA ASN A 168 -5.56 -18.27 7.32
C ASN A 168 -5.11 -18.51 8.78
N PRO A 169 -5.66 -17.78 9.76
CA PRO A 169 -5.30 -17.94 11.16
C PRO A 169 -5.65 -19.32 11.73
N ASN A 170 -6.64 -20.00 11.15
CA ASN A 170 -7.16 -21.29 11.64
C ASN A 170 -6.50 -22.50 10.96
N ALA A 171 -5.66 -22.29 9.94
CA ALA A 171 -4.99 -23.38 9.23
C ALA A 171 -3.90 -24.09 10.06
N GLY A 172 -3.57 -23.58 11.25
CA GLY A 172 -2.48 -24.07 12.09
C GLY A 172 -2.87 -25.01 13.24
N VAL A 173 -4.14 -25.44 13.36
CA VAL A 173 -4.58 -26.32 14.47
C VAL A 173 -4.71 -27.79 14.05
N PHE A 174 -4.76 -28.10 12.76
CA PHE A 174 -4.83 -29.48 12.26
C PHE A 174 -3.74 -29.77 11.24
N GLY A 175 -2.74 -30.55 11.67
CA GLY A 175 -2.10 -31.55 10.82
C GLY A 175 -0.93 -31.10 9.94
N HIS A 176 0.20 -31.76 10.16
CA HIS A 176 1.21 -32.06 9.15
C HIS A 176 0.59 -32.43 7.80
N GLY A 177 1.21 -31.95 6.72
CA GLY A 177 1.05 -32.53 5.40
C GLY A 177 0.58 -31.53 4.35
N VAL A 178 1.52 -31.16 3.48
CA VAL A 178 1.22 -30.56 2.19
C VAL A 178 0.36 -31.55 1.40
N GLY A 179 -0.94 -31.29 1.37
CA GLY A 179 -1.92 -31.97 0.54
C GLY A 179 -2.97 -30.95 0.13
N TYR A 180 -2.81 -30.41 -1.07
CA TYR A 180 -3.84 -29.62 -1.73
C TYR A 180 -5.14 -30.44 -1.81
N ASN A 181 -6.12 -30.16 -0.95
CA ASN A 181 -7.49 -30.62 -1.14
C ASN A 181 -8.41 -29.41 -1.32
N PHE A 182 -8.51 -29.01 -2.59
CA PHE A 182 -9.71 -28.40 -3.15
C PHE A 182 -10.82 -29.46 -3.12
N GLY A 183 -11.76 -29.37 -2.17
CA GLY A 183 -12.89 -30.29 -2.11
C GLY A 183 -13.81 -29.93 -0.97
N GLY A 184 -15.00 -29.44 -1.28
CA GLY A 184 -16.00 -29.07 -0.29
C GLY A 184 -16.64 -30.26 0.41
N GLY A 185 -17.37 -29.94 1.48
CA GLY A 185 -18.39 -30.81 2.07
C GLY A 185 -18.04 -31.40 3.43
N ALA A 186 -18.87 -31.06 4.43
CA ALA A 186 -19.23 -31.83 5.64
C ALA A 186 -18.09 -32.34 6.54
N ALA A 187 -17.88 -31.82 7.75
CA ALA A 187 -18.68 -32.05 8.96
C ALA A 187 -18.93 -33.55 9.27
N ARG A 188 -18.51 -33.97 10.49
CA ARG A 188 -18.87 -35.14 11.33
C ARG A 188 -17.68 -36.06 11.63
N ASP A 189 -17.18 -36.03 12.87
CA ASP A 189 -17.68 -36.75 14.06
C ASP A 189 -17.49 -38.26 13.94
N SER A 190 -16.41 -38.79 14.55
CA SER A 190 -16.44 -40.02 15.36
C SER A 190 -15.02 -40.50 15.75
N GLU A 191 -14.44 -39.96 16.83
CA GLU A 191 -13.32 -40.59 17.56
C GLU A 191 -13.67 -40.83 19.05
N PHE A 192 -14.95 -41.02 19.36
CA PHE A 192 -15.39 -41.48 20.67
C PHE A 192 -16.03 -42.86 20.51
N LEU A 193 -15.27 -43.91 20.79
CA LEU A 193 -15.69 -45.18 21.41
C LEU A 193 -14.55 -46.22 21.26
N GLN A 194 -13.57 -46.18 22.16
CA GLN A 194 -12.69 -47.31 22.43
C GLN A 194 -12.33 -47.36 23.91
N TYR A 195 -13.29 -47.75 24.76
CA TYR A 195 -12.97 -48.45 26.02
C TYR A 195 -14.14 -49.35 26.41
N GLU A 196 -13.99 -50.64 26.12
CA GLU A 196 -14.65 -51.71 26.87
C GLU A 196 -13.68 -52.89 26.95
N LYS A 197 -13.17 -53.16 28.15
CA LYS A 197 -12.57 -54.41 28.60
C LYS A 197 -12.88 -54.59 30.07
#